data_AF-A0A6I9PV65-F1
#
_entry.id   AF-A0A6I9PV65-F1
#
_cell.length_a   1.000
_cell.length_b   1.000
_cell.length_c   1.000
_cell.angle_alpha   90.00
_cell.angle_beta   90.00
_cell.angle_gamma   90.00
#
_symmetry.space_group_name_H-M   'P 1'
#
loop_
_entity.id
_entity.type
_entity.pdbx_description
1 polymer ?
#
loop_
_entity_poly.entity_id
_entity_poly.type
_entity_poly.pdbx_seq_one_letter_code
_entity_poly.pdbx_strand_id
1 'polypeptide(L)'
;MAAETGRYRTAVSKNKDPSGLLISVIRTLSSSDDVQDRETEKGRLEEAFETCDRDLDEQIVQHYAELTTAIRTYQSITERITSSRNKIKQVKENLLSCKMLLHCKRDELRKLWIEGIEHKHVLQLLDEIESIKQVPQRLEAYMASKHYLHATDMLAIQRRYRASETPGVHICSAGELEDGIED
;
A
#
# COMPACT_ATOMS: atom_id res chain seq x y z
N MET A 1 -8.41 -25.91 8.30
CA MET A 1 -9.61 -26.39 7.59
C MET A 1 -9.13 -27.32 6.49
N ALA A 2 -9.66 -28.55 6.47
CA ALA A 2 -9.16 -29.66 5.68
C ALA A 2 -9.29 -29.42 4.16
N ALA A 3 -8.24 -29.73 3.41
CA ALA A 3 -8.26 -29.75 1.96
C ALA A 3 -8.79 -31.12 1.49
N GLU A 4 -10.03 -31.14 1.03
CA GLU A 4 -10.66 -32.32 0.44
C GLU A 4 -10.19 -32.46 -1.01
N THR A 5 -9.19 -33.31 -1.23
CA THR A 5 -8.72 -33.68 -2.57
C THR A 5 -9.79 -34.53 -3.25
N GLY A 6 -10.54 -33.91 -4.17
CA GLY A 6 -11.55 -34.56 -5.00
C GLY A 6 -10.96 -35.73 -5.78
N ARG A 7 -11.46 -36.93 -5.49
CA ARG A 7 -11.16 -38.16 -6.23
C ARG A 7 -11.90 -38.10 -7.57
N TYR A 8 -11.18 -37.85 -8.66
CA TYR A 8 -11.67 -38.20 -9.99
C TYR A 8 -11.60 -39.71 -10.13
N ARG A 9 -12.68 -40.38 -9.74
CA ARG A 9 -12.86 -41.81 -9.93
C ARG A 9 -13.36 -42.01 -11.36
N THR A 10 -12.45 -42.09 -12.32
CA THR A 10 -12.79 -42.47 -13.69
C THR A 10 -13.15 -43.96 -13.67
N ALA A 11 -14.45 -44.25 -13.61
CA ALA A 11 -14.94 -45.57 -13.94
C ALA A 11 -14.60 -45.81 -15.41
N VAL A 12 -13.55 -46.58 -15.67
CA VAL A 12 -13.25 -47.07 -17.02
C VAL A 12 -14.42 -47.99 -17.39
N SER A 13 -15.38 -47.45 -18.14
CA SER A 13 -16.42 -48.23 -18.79
C SER A 13 -15.76 -49.32 -19.62
N LYS A 14 -16.21 -50.55 -19.43
CA LYS A 14 -15.83 -51.72 -20.23
C LYS A 14 -16.39 -51.57 -21.66
N ASN A 15 -15.90 -50.60 -22.42
CA ASN A 15 -16.20 -50.51 -23.85
C ASN A 15 -15.14 -51.30 -24.61
N LYS A 16 -15.64 -52.13 -25.53
CA LYS A 16 -14.92 -53.00 -26.48
C LYS A 16 -13.52 -52.45 -26.78
N ASP A 17 -12.49 -53.23 -26.44
CA ASP A 17 -11.09 -52.92 -26.71
C ASP A 17 -10.94 -52.46 -28.18
N PRO A 18 -10.68 -51.16 -28.44
CA PRO A 18 -10.59 -50.63 -29.80
C PRO A 18 -9.39 -51.24 -30.54
N SER A 19 -8.36 -51.61 -29.78
CA SER A 19 -7.23 -52.43 -30.18
C SER A 19 -7.66 -53.82 -30.66
N GLY A 20 -8.60 -54.46 -29.98
CA GLY A 20 -9.15 -55.77 -30.34
C GLY A 20 -9.95 -55.74 -31.65
N LEU A 21 -10.75 -54.68 -31.85
CA LEU A 21 -11.47 -54.45 -33.10
C LEU A 21 -10.50 -54.21 -34.27
N LEU A 22 -9.51 -53.33 -34.08
CA LEU A 22 -8.52 -53.00 -35.11
C LEU A 22 -7.68 -54.22 -35.51
N ILE A 23 -7.25 -55.03 -34.54
CA ILE A 23 -6.50 -56.27 -34.78
C ILE A 23 -7.35 -57.33 -35.49
N SER A 24 -8.66 -57.40 -35.21
CA SER A 24 -9.59 -58.28 -35.92
C SER A 24 -9.75 -57.87 -37.39
N VAL A 25 -9.93 -56.57 -37.64
CA VAL A 25 -10.08 -56.02 -39.00
C VAL A 25 -8.80 -56.21 -39.81
N ILE A 26 -7.62 -55.90 -39.24
CA ILE A 26 -6.32 -56.11 -39.91
C ILE A 26 -6.15 -57.59 -40.29
N ARG A 27 -6.52 -58.51 -39.40
CA ARG A 27 -6.45 -59.95 -39.65
C ARG A 27 -7.37 -60.34 -40.82
N THR A 28 -8.65 -59.99 -40.78
CA THR A 28 -9.63 -60.38 -41.82
C THR A 28 -9.30 -59.75 -43.17
N LEU A 29 -8.90 -58.48 -43.21
CA LEU A 29 -8.52 -57.79 -44.46
C LEU A 29 -7.21 -58.31 -45.08
N SER A 30 -6.31 -58.91 -44.27
CA SER A 30 -5.02 -59.44 -44.72
C SER A 30 -5.03 -60.93 -45.07
N SER A 31 -5.98 -61.72 -44.54
CA SER A 31 -6.00 -63.17 -44.72
C SER A 31 -7.27 -63.74 -45.36
N SER A 32 -8.34 -62.95 -45.55
CA SER A 32 -9.53 -63.40 -46.29
C SER A 32 -9.41 -63.07 -47.78
N ASP A 33 -9.56 -64.08 -48.64
CA ASP A 33 -9.72 -63.93 -50.10
C ASP A 33 -11.19 -63.63 -50.50
N ASP A 34 -12.11 -63.62 -49.54
CA ASP A 34 -13.53 -63.38 -49.78
C ASP A 34 -13.88 -61.88 -49.69
N VAL A 35 -14.49 -61.37 -50.75
CA VAL A 35 -14.82 -59.94 -50.89
C VAL A 35 -15.96 -59.53 -49.94
N GLN A 36 -16.87 -60.46 -49.61
CA GLN A 36 -17.98 -60.20 -48.68
C GLN A 36 -17.47 -60.04 -47.24
N ASP A 37 -16.53 -60.86 -46.80
CA ASP A 37 -15.88 -60.72 -45.49
C ASP A 37 -15.15 -59.38 -45.34
N ARG A 38 -14.43 -58.95 -46.38
CA ARG A 38 -13.75 -57.64 -46.37
C ARG A 38 -14.72 -56.48 -46.28
N GLU A 39 -15.83 -56.51 -47.02
CA GLU A 39 -16.80 -55.43 -47.00
C GLU A 39 -17.57 -55.38 -45.67
N THR A 40 -17.82 -56.54 -45.06
CA THR A 40 -18.46 -56.64 -43.75
C THR A 40 -17.58 -56.03 -42.63
N GLU A 41 -16.28 -56.37 -42.60
CA GLU A 41 -15.38 -55.79 -41.59
C GLU A 41 -15.06 -54.32 -41.84
N LYS A 42 -15.02 -53.89 -43.10
CA LYS A 42 -14.93 -52.45 -43.45
C LYS A 42 -16.15 -51.69 -42.93
N GLY A 43 -17.36 -52.18 -43.18
CA GLY A 43 -18.60 -51.55 -42.68
C GLY A 43 -18.64 -51.49 -41.15
N ARG A 44 -18.20 -52.55 -40.46
CA ARG A 44 -18.07 -52.57 -39.00
C ARG A 44 -17.10 -51.52 -38.46
N LEU A 45 -16.00 -51.28 -39.18
CA LEU A 45 -15.02 -50.26 -38.80
C LEU A 45 -15.57 -48.86 -39.01
N GLU A 46 -16.22 -48.62 -40.15
CA GLU A 46 -16.86 -47.33 -40.48
C GLU A 46 -17.95 -46.98 -39.44
N GLU A 47 -18.81 -47.94 -39.09
CA GLU A 47 -19.84 -47.76 -38.05
C GLU A 47 -19.24 -47.43 -36.67
N ALA A 48 -18.14 -48.10 -36.31
CA ALA A 48 -17.45 -47.85 -35.04
C ALA A 48 -16.79 -46.46 -35.02
N PHE A 49 -16.25 -46.00 -36.16
CA PHE A 49 -15.69 -44.66 -36.30
C PHE A 49 -16.76 -43.59 -36.19
N GLU A 50 -17.87 -43.71 -36.94
CA GLU A 50 -18.99 -42.77 -36.87
C GLU A 50 -19.60 -42.70 -35.48
N THR A 51 -19.71 -43.85 -34.79
CA THR A 51 -20.20 -43.88 -33.41
C THR A 51 -19.27 -43.10 -32.47
N CYS A 52 -17.96 -43.32 -32.57
CA CYS A 52 -16.97 -42.63 -31.75
C CYS A 52 -16.98 -41.11 -31.98
N ASP A 53 -17.05 -40.68 -33.25
CA ASP A 53 -17.05 -39.27 -33.63
C ASP A 53 -18.32 -38.57 -33.13
N ARG A 54 -19.49 -39.21 -33.30
CA ARG A 54 -20.76 -38.72 -32.77
C ARG A 54 -20.74 -38.60 -31.24
N ASP A 55 -20.23 -39.62 -30.56
CA ASP A 55 -20.15 -39.63 -29.09
C ASP A 55 -19.20 -38.52 -28.58
N LEU A 56 -18.09 -38.26 -29.29
CA LEU A 56 -17.16 -37.17 -29.00
C LEU A 56 -17.83 -35.80 -29.18
N ASP A 57 -18.52 -35.58 -30.29
CA ASP A 57 -19.23 -34.32 -30.55
C ASP A 57 -20.32 -34.06 -29.51
N GLU A 58 -21.06 -35.10 -29.12
CA GLU A 58 -22.09 -34.99 -28.08
C GLU A 58 -21.48 -34.61 -26.73
N GLN A 59 -20.34 -35.21 -26.35
CA GLN A 59 -19.60 -34.84 -25.14
C GLN A 59 -19.10 -33.38 -25.19
N ILE A 60 -18.60 -32.93 -26.34
CA ILE A 60 -18.12 -31.56 -26.53
C ILE A 60 -19.29 -30.58 -26.37
N VAL A 61 -20.42 -30.82 -27.02
CA VAL A 61 -21.60 -29.97 -26.95
C VAL A 61 -22.15 -29.91 -25.53
N GLN A 62 -22.20 -31.04 -24.81
CA GLN A 62 -22.66 -31.10 -23.42
C GLN A 62 -21.85 -30.19 -22.50
N HIS A 63 -20.52 -30.18 -22.62
CA HIS A 63 -19.65 -29.41 -21.71
C HIS A 63 -19.29 -28.01 -22.20
N TYR A 64 -19.62 -27.65 -23.45
CA TYR A 64 -19.23 -26.38 -24.03
C TYR A 64 -19.72 -25.16 -23.23
N ALA A 65 -20.96 -25.20 -22.77
CA ALA A 65 -21.58 -24.12 -22.00
C ALA A 65 -20.92 -23.94 -20.62
N GLU A 66 -20.64 -25.05 -19.94
CA GLU A 66 -19.95 -25.06 -18.63
C GLU A 66 -18.53 -24.53 -18.76
N LEU A 67 -17.79 -24.99 -19.77
CA LEU A 67 -16.42 -24.55 -20.03
C LEU A 67 -16.39 -23.04 -20.36
N THR A 68 -17.28 -22.58 -21.24
CA THR A 68 -17.36 -21.16 -21.61
C THR A 68 -17.69 -20.30 -20.38
N THR A 69 -18.59 -20.77 -19.53
CA THR A 69 -18.96 -20.06 -18.29
C THR A 69 -17.78 -20.03 -17.31
N ALA A 70 -17.07 -21.14 -17.14
CA ALA A 70 -15.89 -21.23 -16.28
C ALA A 70 -14.76 -20.29 -16.75
N ILE A 71 -14.52 -20.21 -18.06
CA ILE A 71 -13.53 -19.28 -18.64
C ILE A 71 -13.92 -17.82 -18.35
N ARG A 72 -15.19 -17.46 -18.57
CA ARG A 72 -15.67 -16.09 -18.31
C ARG A 72 -15.60 -15.72 -16.84
N THR A 73 -15.96 -16.61 -15.93
CA THR A 73 -15.87 -16.35 -14.48
C THR A 73 -14.41 -16.20 -14.05
N TYR A 74 -13.51 -17.04 -14.56
CA TYR A 74 -12.08 -16.94 -14.30
C TYR A 74 -11.50 -15.60 -14.78
N GLN A 75 -11.86 -15.16 -15.98
CA GLN A 75 -11.46 -13.85 -16.53
C GLN A 75 -11.95 -12.71 -15.63
N SER A 76 -13.24 -12.72 -15.26
CA SER A 76 -13.82 -11.70 -14.37
C SER A 76 -13.14 -11.66 -13.00
N ILE A 77 -12.86 -12.82 -12.39
CA ILE A 77 -12.12 -12.90 -11.13
C ILE A 77 -10.71 -12.31 -11.29
N THR A 78 -10.02 -12.62 -12.37
CA THR A 78 -8.65 -12.15 -12.65
C THR A 78 -8.61 -10.63 -12.83
N GLU A 79 -9.58 -10.06 -13.55
CA GLU A 79 -9.74 -8.61 -13.71
C GLU A 79 -10.01 -7.92 -12.37
N ARG A 80 -10.91 -8.48 -11.55
CA ARG A 80 -11.22 -7.94 -10.21
C ARG A 80 -10.01 -7.97 -9.29
N ILE A 81 -9.24 -9.06 -9.30
CA ILE A 81 -7.99 -9.17 -8.52
C ILE A 81 -6.98 -8.12 -8.99
N THR A 82 -6.81 -7.95 -10.30
CA THR A 82 -5.88 -6.98 -10.89
C THR A 82 -6.27 -5.55 -10.53
N SER A 83 -7.56 -5.21 -10.66
CA SER A 83 -8.10 -3.91 -10.26
C SER A 83 -7.88 -3.65 -8.76
N SER A 84 -8.15 -4.65 -7.91
CA SER A 84 -7.94 -4.54 -6.47
C SER A 84 -6.46 -4.28 -6.13
N ARG A 85 -5.53 -5.02 -6.75
CA ARG A 85 -4.09 -4.79 -6.57
C ARG A 85 -3.67 -3.37 -6.97
N ASN A 86 -4.19 -2.85 -8.08
CA ASN A 86 -3.89 -1.49 -8.53
C ASN A 86 -4.45 -0.43 -7.57
N LYS A 87 -5.68 -0.62 -7.05
CA LYS A 87 -6.25 0.25 -6.02
C LYS A 87 -5.41 0.25 -4.74
N ILE A 88 -4.93 -0.92 -4.30
CA ILE A 88 -4.05 -1.02 -3.13
C ILE A 88 -2.74 -0.24 -3.36
N LYS A 89 -2.12 -0.36 -4.54
CA LYS A 89 -0.92 0.42 -4.89
C LYS A 89 -1.19 1.92 -4.80
N GLN A 90 -2.28 2.38 -5.41
CA GLN A 90 -2.66 3.79 -5.37
C GLN A 90 -2.93 4.29 -3.94
N VAL A 91 -3.62 3.51 -3.11
CA VAL A 91 -3.86 3.88 -1.71
C VAL A 91 -2.56 3.97 -0.93
N LYS A 92 -1.59 3.08 -1.17
CA LYS A 92 -0.26 3.14 -0.56
C LYS A 92 0.50 4.41 -0.97
N GLU A 93 0.51 4.74 -2.27
CA GLU A 93 1.15 5.94 -2.79
C GLU A 93 0.52 7.23 -2.23
N ASN A 94 -0.82 7.26 -2.14
CA ASN A 94 -1.54 8.37 -1.53
C ASN A 94 -1.21 8.51 -0.05
N LEU A 95 -1.14 7.39 0.69
CA LEU A 95 -0.79 7.42 2.12
C LEU A 95 0.63 7.92 2.34
N LEU A 96 1.60 7.50 1.51
CA LEU A 96 2.96 8.01 1.56
C LEU A 96 3.00 9.52 1.29
N SER A 97 2.25 9.99 0.29
CA SER A 97 2.14 11.42 -0.01
C SER A 97 1.54 12.20 1.16
N CYS A 98 0.48 11.69 1.79
CA CYS A 98 -0.10 12.28 2.99
C CYS A 98 0.88 12.29 4.17
N LYS A 99 1.63 11.21 4.38
CA LYS A 99 2.70 11.15 5.40
C LYS A 99 3.70 12.27 5.18
N MET A 100 4.19 12.45 3.95
CA MET A 100 5.13 13.54 3.63
C MET A 100 4.55 14.92 3.91
N LEU A 101 3.30 15.18 3.49
CA LEU A 101 2.65 16.47 3.75
C LEU A 101 2.49 16.75 5.24
N LEU A 102 2.14 15.74 6.03
CA LEU A 102 2.05 15.86 7.49
C LEU A 102 3.42 16.15 8.13
N HIS A 103 4.48 15.51 7.65
CA HIS A 103 5.85 15.84 8.07
C HIS A 103 6.21 17.29 7.75
N CYS A 104 5.98 17.76 6.52
CA CYS A 104 6.21 19.15 6.16
C CYS A 104 5.41 20.13 7.05
N LYS A 105 4.15 19.80 7.37
CA LYS A 105 3.32 20.64 8.26
C LYS A 105 3.84 20.65 9.70
N ARG A 106 4.29 19.51 10.22
CA ARG A 106 4.92 19.40 11.54
C ARG A 106 6.18 20.25 11.61
N ASP A 107 7.02 20.19 10.58
CA ASP A 107 8.29 20.90 10.55
C ASP A 107 8.07 22.42 10.45
N GLU A 108 7.08 22.86 9.68
CA GLU A 108 6.66 24.27 9.64
C GLU A 108 6.13 24.74 11.01
N LEU A 109 5.32 23.93 11.69
CA LEU A 109 4.83 24.27 13.03
C LEU A 109 5.97 24.39 14.04
N ARG A 110 6.97 23.50 13.96
CA ARG A 110 8.17 23.56 14.79
C ARG A 110 8.95 24.85 14.53
N LYS A 111 9.13 25.23 13.26
CA LYS A 111 9.78 26.48 12.87
C LYS A 111 9.05 27.69 13.46
N LEU A 112 7.73 27.78 13.27
CA LEU A 112 6.91 28.88 13.81
C LEU A 112 6.97 28.95 15.35
N TRP A 113 7.06 27.81 16.03
CA TRP A 113 7.21 27.78 17.48
C TRP A 113 8.55 28.35 17.95
N ILE A 114 9.66 27.99 17.28
CA ILE A 114 10.99 28.55 17.56
C ILE A 114 10.97 30.07 17.32
N GLU A 115 10.48 30.49 16.16
CA GLU A 115 10.35 31.92 15.81
C GLU A 115 9.48 32.68 16.84
N GLY A 116 8.41 32.06 17.35
CA GLY A 116 7.58 32.62 18.40
C GLY A 116 8.32 32.80 19.74
N ILE A 117 9.21 31.89 20.11
CA ILE A 117 10.07 32.02 21.29
C ILE A 117 11.07 33.15 21.10
N GLU A 118 11.71 33.21 19.93
CA GLU A 118 12.68 34.26 19.59
C GLU A 118 12.01 35.64 19.63
N HIS A 119 10.83 35.79 19.05
CA HIS A 119 10.05 37.02 19.10
C HIS A 119 9.66 37.42 20.53
N LYS A 120 9.28 36.45 21.38
CA LYS A 120 9.00 36.74 22.79
C LYS A 120 10.25 37.26 23.51
N HIS A 121 11.41 36.69 23.22
CA HIS A 121 12.66 37.18 23.78
C HIS A 121 13.02 38.58 23.29
N VAL A 122 12.83 38.87 22.00
CA VAL A 122 13.01 40.21 21.44
C VAL A 122 12.08 41.22 22.14
N LEU A 123 10.82 40.87 22.40
CA LEU A 123 9.89 41.74 23.13
C LEU A 123 10.38 42.03 24.56
N GLN A 124 10.87 41.01 25.28
CA GLN A 124 11.45 41.21 26.62
C GLN A 124 12.64 42.19 26.59
N LEU A 125 13.54 42.02 25.61
CA LEU A 125 14.65 42.95 25.43
C LEU A 125 14.19 44.38 25.11
N LEU A 126 13.12 44.54 24.32
CA LEU A 126 12.54 45.86 24.02
C LEU A 126 11.93 46.51 25.27
N ASP A 127 11.21 45.75 26.09
CA ASP A 127 10.65 46.23 27.35
C ASP A 127 11.76 46.67 28.33
N GLU A 128 12.86 45.91 28.40
CA GLU A 128 14.06 46.28 29.17
C GLU A 128 14.67 47.59 28.67
N ILE A 129 14.82 47.75 27.35
CA ILE A 129 15.35 48.98 26.74
C ILE A 129 14.45 50.17 27.08
N GLU A 130 13.13 50.02 26.97
CA GLU A 130 12.18 51.08 27.29
C GLU A 130 12.22 51.44 28.79
N SER A 131 12.31 50.45 29.67
CA SER A 131 12.48 50.64 31.11
C SER A 131 13.74 51.46 31.41
N ILE A 132 14.88 51.12 30.81
CA ILE A 132 16.14 51.86 30.95
C ILE A 132 16.03 53.28 30.38
N LYS A 133 15.37 53.46 29.23
CA LYS A 133 15.18 54.76 28.59
C LYS A 133 14.41 55.75 29.47
N GLN A 134 13.51 55.28 30.33
CA GLN A 134 12.75 56.14 31.25
C GLN A 134 13.55 56.57 32.50
N VAL A 135 14.67 55.92 32.81
CA VAL A 135 15.46 56.17 34.03
C VAL A 135 16.03 57.60 34.09
N PRO A 136 16.65 58.18 33.04
CA PRO A 136 17.21 59.53 33.10
C PRO A 136 16.16 60.59 33.43
N GLN A 137 14.98 60.52 32.79
CA GLN A 137 13.88 61.47 33.03
C GLN A 137 13.34 61.38 34.47
N ARG A 138 13.17 60.16 35.00
CA ARG A 138 12.76 59.96 36.40
C ARG A 138 13.83 60.43 37.38
N LEU A 139 15.10 60.18 37.06
CA LEU A 139 16.24 60.62 37.86
C LEU A 139 16.31 62.14 37.93
N GLU A 140 16.16 62.84 36.80
CA GLU A 140 16.09 64.30 36.74
C GLU A 140 14.96 64.87 37.61
N ALA A 141 13.77 64.25 37.59
CA ALA A 141 12.64 64.66 38.43
C ALA A 141 12.92 64.50 39.95
N TYR A 142 13.58 63.41 40.36
CA TYR A 142 13.98 63.22 41.76
C TYR A 142 15.12 64.15 42.19
N MET A 143 16.06 64.47 41.29
CA MET A 143 17.12 65.44 41.55
C MET A 143 16.57 66.86 41.70
N ALA A 144 15.63 67.26 40.83
CA ALA A 144 14.97 68.56 40.89
C ALA A 144 14.18 68.78 42.18
N SER A 145 13.55 67.72 42.71
CA SER A 145 12.82 67.74 43.99
C SER A 145 13.71 67.50 45.22
N LYS A 146 15.04 67.35 45.06
CA LYS A 146 16.02 67.03 46.13
C LYS A 146 15.77 65.69 46.85
N HIS A 147 15.07 64.76 46.22
CA HIS A 147 14.75 63.43 46.76
C HIS A 147 15.85 62.40 46.43
N TYR A 148 17.08 62.68 46.86
CA TYR A 148 18.27 61.92 46.45
C TYR A 148 18.30 60.45 46.91
N LEU A 149 17.67 60.14 48.05
CA LEU A 149 17.54 58.78 48.54
C LEU A 149 16.68 57.92 47.59
N HIS A 150 15.53 58.46 47.17
CA HIS A 150 14.61 57.77 46.25
C HIS A 150 15.24 57.58 44.86
N ALA A 151 16.01 58.56 44.38
CA ALA A 151 16.80 58.42 43.15
C ALA A 151 17.80 57.26 43.24
N THR A 152 18.52 57.15 44.35
CA THR A 152 19.53 56.11 44.58
C THR A 152 18.89 54.73 44.70
N ASP A 153 17.78 54.62 45.43
CA ASP A 153 17.02 53.37 45.58
C ASP A 153 16.48 52.89 44.23
N MET A 154 15.94 53.79 43.40
CA MET A 154 15.45 53.46 42.06
C MET A 154 16.56 52.91 41.15
N LEU A 155 17.75 53.53 41.16
CA LEU A 155 18.91 53.04 40.41
C LEU A 155 19.42 51.69 40.91
N ALA A 156 19.43 51.47 42.23
CA ALA A 156 19.85 50.22 42.85
C ALA A 156 18.89 49.06 42.51
N ILE A 157 17.58 49.33 42.51
CA ILE A 157 16.55 48.36 42.10
C ILE A 157 16.71 47.99 40.62
N GLN A 158 16.88 48.98 39.74
CA GLN A 158 17.04 48.73 38.30
C GLN A 158 18.27 47.89 37.98
N ARG A 159 19.38 48.15 38.68
CA ARG A 159 20.61 47.36 38.56
C ARG A 159 20.43 45.92 39.01
N ARG A 160 19.61 45.67 40.03
CA ARG A 160 19.31 44.31 40.53
C ARG A 160 18.38 43.54 39.61
N TYR A 161 17.37 44.19 39.03
CA TYR A 161 16.41 43.55 38.12
C TYR A 161 17.10 42.91 36.90
N ARG A 162 18.07 43.62 36.32
CA ARG A 162 18.91 43.12 35.21
C ARG A 162 19.76 41.89 35.57
N ALA A 163 20.10 41.68 36.84
CA ALA A 163 20.93 40.55 37.27
C ALA A 163 20.14 39.25 37.49
N SER A 164 18.81 39.34 37.60
CA SER A 164 17.92 38.17 37.86
C SER A 164 17.29 37.56 36.61
N GLU A 165 17.26 38.27 35.48
CA GLU A 165 16.53 37.86 34.26
C GLU A 165 17.43 37.44 33.08
N THR A 166 18.64 36.94 33.32
CA THR A 166 19.38 36.20 32.27
C THR A 166 19.18 34.68 32.41
N PRO A 167 18.03 34.08 32.05
CA PRO A 167 17.97 32.65 31.80
C PRO A 167 18.70 32.36 30.49
N GLY A 168 19.64 31.42 30.57
CA GLY A 168 20.56 31.07 29.49
C GLY A 168 19.86 30.70 28.19
N VAL A 169 20.30 31.37 27.12
CA VAL A 169 20.08 30.95 25.73
C VAL A 169 20.95 29.72 25.46
N HIS A 170 20.53 28.57 26.00
CA HIS A 170 21.05 27.25 25.67
C HIS A 170 19.90 26.34 25.25
N ILE A 171 19.13 26.78 24.26
CA ILE A 171 18.18 25.91 23.58
C ILE A 171 18.31 26.28 22.10
N CYS A 172 19.17 25.56 21.37
CA CYS A 172 19.03 25.31 19.92
C CYS A 172 20.22 24.58 19.24
N SER A 173 21.26 24.13 19.96
CA SER A 173 22.29 23.27 19.35
C SER A 173 22.05 21.77 19.50
N ALA A 174 20.98 21.34 20.17
CA ALA A 174 20.66 19.92 20.37
C ALA A 174 19.38 19.55 19.60
N GLY A 175 19.53 19.32 18.31
CA GLY A 175 18.46 18.88 17.43
C GLY A 175 18.91 18.56 16.01
N GLU A 176 20.21 18.38 15.79
CA GLU A 176 20.74 17.63 14.66
C GLU A 176 21.03 16.23 15.19
N LEU A 177 20.65 15.19 14.44
CA LEU A 177 20.72 13.76 14.78
C LEU A 177 19.48 13.19 15.47
N GLU A 178 18.40 13.04 14.72
CA GLU A 178 17.60 11.80 14.73
C GLU A 178 16.78 11.70 13.43
N ASP A 179 17.46 11.82 12.29
CA ASP A 179 17.04 11.13 11.06
C ASP A 179 17.55 9.68 11.16
N GLY A 180 17.02 8.98 12.17
CA GLY A 180 17.06 7.54 12.26
C GLY A 180 16.05 6.98 11.28
N ILE A 181 16.56 6.58 10.13
CA ILE A 181 16.01 5.55 9.25
C ILE A 181 15.31 4.48 10.09
N GLU A 182 13.99 4.38 10.00
CA GLU A 182 13.29 3.13 10.28
C GLU A 182 12.21 2.92 9.22
N ASP A 183 12.32 1.74 8.60
CA ASP A 183 11.68 1.20 7.40
C ASP A 183 10.13 1.23 7.39
#